data_AF-A0A1W9GM35-F1
#
_entry.id   AF-A0A1W9GM35-F1
#
_cell.length_a   1.000
_cell.length_b   1.000
_cell.length_c   1.000
_cell.angle_alpha   90.00
_cell.angle_beta   90.00
_cell.angle_gamma   90.00
#
_symmetry.space_group_name_H-M   'P 1'
#
loop_
_entity.id
_entity.type
_entity.pdbx_description
1 polymer ?
#
loop_
_entity_poly.entity_id
_entity_poly.type
_entity_poly.pdbx_seq_one_letter_code
_entity_poly.pdbx_strand_id
1 'polypeptide(L)'
;MKRRTVLKHEFVEHIPNKLEDGTLYVCKIFGTAAHKCCCGCGKEVITPIGPTDWRLNFEGTTVSLHPSIGNWSFECQSHYWIKRNRVIWVSQWSKREIEAGRSYERAEKEQYFQTGKVPTVPSDSLWNKLMKWLFNQ
;
A
#
# COMPACT_ATOMS: atom_id res chain seq x y z
N MET A 1 10.14 7.11 18.60
CA MET A 1 9.14 7.09 17.52
C MET A 1 8.03 6.11 17.88
N LYS A 2 6.77 6.46 17.67
CA LYS A 2 5.62 5.58 17.98
C LYS A 2 5.07 4.98 16.69
N ARG A 3 5.11 3.65 16.58
CA ARG A 3 4.48 2.93 15.48
C ARG A 3 2.96 3.07 15.56
N ARG A 4 2.33 3.30 14.41
CA ARG A 4 0.88 3.28 14.25
C ARG A 4 0.43 1.84 14.02
N THR A 5 -0.68 1.48 14.64
CA THR A 5 -1.33 0.16 14.52
C THR A 5 -2.71 0.28 13.88
N VAL A 6 -3.28 1.48 13.87
CA VAL A 6 -4.57 1.83 13.27
C VAL A 6 -4.45 3.22 12.67
N LEU A 7 -5.14 3.43 11.55
CA LEU A 7 -5.30 4.72 10.87
C LEU A 7 -6.77 5.12 10.85
N LYS A 8 -7.03 6.42 10.88
CA LYS A 8 -8.27 6.99 10.33
C LYS A 8 -8.12 7.15 8.83
N HIS A 9 -9.22 7.27 8.11
CA HIS A 9 -9.18 7.65 6.70
C HIS A 9 -10.07 8.85 6.46
N GLU A 10 -9.66 9.70 5.53
CA GLU A 10 -10.40 10.89 5.13
C GLU A 10 -10.41 10.97 3.61
N PHE A 11 -11.61 11.06 3.02
CA PHE A 11 -11.74 11.36 1.60
C PHE A 11 -11.68 12.87 1.42
N VAL A 12 -10.76 13.32 0.57
CA VAL A 12 -10.48 14.72 0.34
C VAL A 12 -10.49 15.04 -1.15
N GLU A 13 -10.80 16.27 -1.51
CA GLU A 13 -10.66 16.74 -2.89
C GLU A 13 -9.19 16.94 -3.25
N HIS A 14 -8.39 17.42 -2.30
CA HIS A 14 -6.95 17.62 -2.44
C HIS A 14 -6.22 17.09 -1.21
N ILE A 15 -5.05 16.47 -1.43
CA ILE A 15 -4.19 16.05 -0.31
C ILE A 15 -3.70 17.32 0.42
N PRO A 16 -3.85 17.41 1.75
CA PRO A 16 -3.44 18.60 2.49
C PRO A 16 -1.92 18.77 2.47
N ASN A 17 -1.45 20.02 2.47
CA ASN A 17 -0.02 20.37 2.51
C ASN A 17 0.71 19.85 3.76
N LYS A 18 -0.03 19.53 4.83
CA LYS A 18 0.50 18.98 6.08
C LYS A 18 -0.31 17.77 6.46
N LEU A 19 0.31 16.60 6.38
CA LEU A 19 -0.34 15.35 6.78
C LEU A 19 -0.33 15.17 8.30
N GLU A 20 -1.46 14.72 8.85
CA GLU A 20 -1.53 14.31 10.25
C GLU A 20 -1.01 12.88 10.46
N ASP A 21 -0.47 12.66 11.65
CA ASP A 21 -0.05 11.34 12.08
C ASP A 21 -1.26 10.42 12.29
N GLY A 22 -1.26 9.27 11.63
CA GLY A 22 -2.32 8.27 11.83
C GLY A 22 -3.57 8.51 10.99
N THR A 23 -3.51 9.39 9.98
CA THR A 23 -4.59 9.62 9.02
C THR A 23 -4.12 9.26 7.61
N LEU A 24 -4.94 8.46 6.92
CA LEU A 24 -4.80 8.15 5.49
C LEU A 24 -5.74 9.07 4.70
N TYR A 25 -5.18 10.04 4.01
CA TYR A 25 -5.92 10.90 3.11
C TYR A 25 -6.07 10.20 1.77
N VAL A 26 -7.28 10.19 1.23
CA VAL A 26 -7.60 9.58 -0.05
C VAL A 26 -8.21 10.64 -0.95
N CYS A 27 -7.47 11.04 -1.98
CA CYS A 27 -8.00 11.85 -3.06
C CYS A 27 -8.48 10.94 -4.20
N LYS A 28 -9.80 10.88 -4.38
CA LYS A 28 -10.41 10.09 -5.47
C LYS A 28 -10.18 10.71 -6.83
N ILE A 29 -10.21 12.05 -6.93
CA ILE A 29 -10.11 12.79 -8.20
C ILE A 29 -8.76 12.52 -8.88
N PHE A 30 -7.67 12.54 -8.10
CA PHE A 30 -6.32 12.29 -8.59
C PHE A 30 -5.86 10.84 -8.40
N GLY A 31 -6.77 9.95 -7.96
CA GLY A 31 -6.45 8.54 -7.71
C GLY A 31 -5.20 8.39 -6.84
N THR A 32 -5.14 9.01 -5.67
CA THR A 32 -3.94 9.01 -4.83
C THR A 32 -4.33 8.92 -3.36
N ALA A 33 -3.64 8.09 -2.59
CA ALA A 33 -3.68 8.11 -1.14
C ALA A 33 -2.34 8.54 -0.56
N ALA A 34 -2.37 9.23 0.59
CA ALA A 34 -1.19 9.76 1.27
C ALA A 34 -1.34 9.68 2.78
N HIS A 35 -0.26 9.35 3.48
CA HIS A 35 -0.18 9.34 4.94
C HIS A 35 1.25 9.57 5.41
N LYS A 36 1.42 9.92 6.69
CA LYS A 36 2.75 9.82 7.32
C LYS A 36 3.11 8.38 7.60
N CYS A 37 4.37 8.04 7.33
CA CYS A 37 4.92 6.70 7.51
C CYS A 37 4.53 6.13 8.87
N CYS A 38 3.88 4.96 8.85
CA CYS A 38 3.33 4.32 10.05
C CYS A 38 4.39 3.95 11.09
N CYS A 39 5.69 3.98 10.76
CA CYS A 39 6.74 3.73 11.75
C CYS A 39 6.92 4.92 12.72
N GLY A 40 6.37 6.08 12.39
CA GLY A 40 6.48 7.31 13.19
C GLY A 40 7.72 8.15 12.86
N CYS A 41 8.36 7.95 11.70
CA CYS A 41 9.48 8.78 11.27
C CYS A 41 9.07 10.12 10.65
N GLY A 42 7.78 10.34 10.42
CA GLY A 42 7.24 11.60 9.91
C GLY A 42 7.35 11.80 8.39
N LYS A 43 8.07 10.93 7.66
CA LYS A 43 8.13 10.98 6.18
C LYS A 43 6.75 10.71 5.57
N GLU A 44 6.43 11.42 4.50
CA GLU A 44 5.19 11.24 3.76
C GLU A 44 5.30 10.05 2.81
N VAL A 45 4.28 9.22 2.79
CA VAL A 45 4.15 8.06 1.93
C VAL A 45 3.02 8.36 0.96
N ILE A 46 3.33 8.26 -0.33
CA ILE A 46 2.36 8.44 -1.42
C ILE A 46 2.10 7.08 -2.06
N THR A 47 0.83 6.76 -2.22
CA THR A 47 0.35 5.53 -2.85
C THR A 47 -0.61 5.90 -3.97
N PRO A 48 -0.11 6.03 -5.22
CA PRO A 48 -0.95 6.17 -6.40
C PRO A 48 -1.93 5.00 -6.49
N ILE A 49 -3.18 5.31 -6.80
CA ILE A 49 -4.27 4.35 -6.93
C ILE A 49 -4.54 4.14 -8.41
N GLY A 50 -4.36 2.91 -8.88
CA GLY A 50 -4.53 2.60 -10.30
C GLY A 50 -4.40 1.13 -10.64
N PRO A 51 -4.62 0.78 -11.92
CA PRO A 51 -4.58 -0.61 -12.40
C PRO A 51 -3.26 -1.34 -12.16
N THR A 52 -2.14 -0.60 -12.16
CA THR A 52 -0.76 -1.12 -12.06
C THR A 52 -0.02 -0.61 -10.82
N ASP A 53 -0.74 0.05 -9.91
CA ASP A 53 -0.20 0.60 -8.65
C ASP A 53 -1.01 0.03 -7.46
N TRP A 54 -1.27 0.84 -6.43
CA TRP A 54 -2.08 0.38 -5.31
C TRP A 54 -3.57 0.37 -5.68
N ARG A 55 -4.28 -0.63 -5.17
CA ARG A 55 -5.74 -0.69 -5.15
C ARG A 55 -6.24 -0.28 -3.78
N LEU A 56 -7.22 0.60 -3.76
CA LEU A 56 -7.97 0.96 -2.57
C LEU A 56 -9.28 0.16 -2.53
N ASN A 57 -9.49 -0.58 -1.45
CA ASN A 57 -10.81 -1.16 -1.13
C ASN A 57 -11.45 -0.37 0.00
N PHE A 58 -12.68 0.10 -0.19
CA PHE A 58 -13.46 0.81 0.80
C PHE A 58 -14.73 0.03 1.16
N GLU A 59 -14.76 -0.53 2.37
CA GLU A 59 -15.87 -1.34 2.90
C GLU A 59 -16.80 -0.46 3.77
N GLY A 60 -17.19 0.72 3.27
CA GLY A 60 -18.14 1.65 3.89
C GLY A 60 -17.61 2.45 5.09
N THR A 61 -16.87 1.83 6.01
CA THR A 61 -16.26 2.51 7.19
C THR A 61 -14.77 2.23 7.33
N THR A 62 -14.23 1.34 6.50
CA THR A 62 -12.82 0.96 6.56
C THR A 62 -12.19 0.93 5.19
N VAL A 63 -10.89 1.22 5.15
CA VAL A 63 -10.08 1.18 3.94
C VAL A 63 -8.97 0.15 4.04
N SER A 64 -8.64 -0.46 2.90
CA SER A 64 -7.49 -1.33 2.72
C SER A 64 -6.72 -0.92 1.47
N LEU A 65 -5.40 -1.06 1.51
CA LEU A 65 -4.52 -0.88 0.36
C LEU A 65 -3.86 -2.21 -0.01
N HIS A 66 -3.74 -2.46 -1.31
CA HIS A 66 -3.04 -3.60 -1.87
C HIS A 66 -2.21 -3.17 -3.08
N PRO A 67 -0.92 -3.57 -3.21
CA PRO A 67 -0.17 -4.46 -2.33
C PRO A 67 0.25 -3.77 -1.01
N SER A 68 1.16 -4.40 -0.25
CA SER A 68 1.76 -3.78 0.93
C SER A 68 2.55 -2.52 0.57
N ILE A 69 2.89 -1.74 1.59
CA ILE A 69 3.69 -0.52 1.47
C ILE A 69 5.09 -0.83 1.99
N GLY A 70 6.06 -0.89 1.08
CA GLY A 70 7.48 -1.04 1.39
C GLY A 70 8.23 0.27 1.19
N ASN A 71 8.67 0.91 2.27
CA ASN A 71 9.38 2.19 2.24
C ASN A 71 10.91 2.01 2.15
N TRP A 72 11.37 1.21 1.19
CA TRP A 72 12.77 0.80 1.06
C TRP A 72 13.74 1.93 0.75
N SER A 73 13.25 3.04 0.19
CA SER A 73 14.02 4.27 -0.04
C SER A 73 14.17 5.14 1.22
N PHE A 74 13.45 4.84 2.29
CA PHE A 74 13.57 5.56 3.55
C PHE A 74 14.58 4.86 4.46
N GLU A 75 15.30 5.63 5.27
CA GLU A 75 16.17 5.09 6.32
C GLU A 75 15.46 4.11 7.25
N CYS A 76 14.17 4.34 7.53
CA CYS A 76 13.38 3.45 8.39
C CYS A 76 13.06 2.08 7.77
N GLN A 77 13.18 1.94 6.45
CA GLN A 77 12.89 0.72 5.67
C GLN A 77 11.66 -0.06 6.17
N SER A 78 10.58 0.68 6.46
CA SER A 78 9.37 0.12 7.07
C SER A 78 8.54 -0.63 6.04
N HIS A 79 7.93 -1.73 6.47
CA HIS A 79 7.08 -2.55 5.62
C HIS A 79 5.80 -2.95 6.37
N TYR A 80 4.65 -2.63 5.78
CA TYR A 80 3.35 -2.91 6.40
C TYR A 80 2.23 -2.98 5.36
N TRP A 81 1.16 -3.66 5.74
CA TRP A 81 -0.14 -3.56 5.07
C TRP A 81 -1.03 -2.54 5.78
N ILE A 82 -1.94 -1.92 5.04
CA ILE A 82 -3.12 -1.26 5.60
C ILE A 82 -4.32 -2.13 5.22
N LYS A 83 -4.96 -2.78 6.20
CA LYS A 83 -6.15 -3.62 6.01
C LYS A 83 -7.22 -3.27 7.01
N ARG A 84 -8.42 -2.90 6.54
CA ARG A 84 -9.55 -2.46 7.36
C ARG A 84 -9.12 -1.45 8.43
N ASN A 85 -8.45 -0.38 8.00
CA ASN A 85 -7.85 0.67 8.83
C ASN A 85 -6.68 0.21 9.74
N ARG A 86 -6.30 -1.06 9.78
CA ARG A 86 -5.21 -1.55 10.63
C ARG A 86 -3.89 -1.61 9.89
N VAL A 87 -2.82 -1.21 10.58
CA VAL A 87 -1.44 -1.36 10.12
C VAL A 87 -0.92 -2.72 10.56
N ILE A 88 -0.74 -3.63 9.61
CA ILE A 88 -0.20 -4.96 9.85
C ILE A 88 1.26 -4.96 9.44
N TRP A 89 2.15 -5.02 10.43
CA TRP A 89 3.59 -5.00 10.22
C TRP A 89 4.06 -6.28 9.55
N VAL A 90 4.96 -6.14 8.59
CA VAL A 90 5.59 -7.26 7.90
C VAL A 90 7.09 -7.22 8.19
N SER A 91 7.73 -8.38 8.19
CA SER A 91 9.18 -8.47 8.18
C SER A 91 9.77 -7.71 6.99
N GLN A 92 11.00 -7.24 7.16
CA GLN A 92 11.75 -6.63 6.07
C GLN A 92 12.01 -7.70 5.01
N TRP A 93 11.76 -7.35 3.76
CA TRP A 93 12.12 -8.18 2.62
C TRP A 93 13.63 -8.13 2.40
N SER A 94 14.19 -9.26 2.03
CA SER A 94 15.56 -9.33 1.52
C SER A 94 15.69 -8.49 0.24
N LYS A 95 16.92 -8.11 -0.11
CA LYS A 95 17.20 -7.39 -1.36
C LYS A 95 16.66 -8.14 -2.59
N ARG A 96 16.69 -9.48 -2.56
CA ARG A 96 16.19 -10.34 -3.63
C ARG A 96 14.67 -10.26 -3.77
N GLU A 97 13.94 -10.26 -2.66
CA GLU A 97 12.48 -10.12 -2.65
C GLU A 97 12.06 -8.71 -3.12
N ILE A 98 12.79 -7.67 -2.70
CA ILE A 98 12.56 -6.29 -3.17
C ILE A 98 12.75 -6.19 -4.68
N GLU A 99 13.84 -6.75 -5.23
CA GLU A 99 14.10 -6.70 -6.67
C GLU A 99 13.10 -7.52 -7.46
N ALA A 100 12.69 -8.69 -6.95
CA ALA A 100 11.65 -9.49 -7.57
C ALA A 100 10.28 -8.77 -7.59
N GLY A 101 9.92 -8.06 -6.53
CA GLY A 101 8.72 -7.24 -6.51
C GLY A 101 8.77 -6.10 -7.53
N ARG A 102 9.90 -5.39 -7.60
CA ARG A 102 10.10 -4.28 -8.57
C ARG A 102 10.10 -4.76 -10.02
N SER A 103 10.69 -5.91 -10.31
CA SER A 103 10.70 -6.46 -11.66
C SER A 103 9.30 -6.88 -12.09
N TYR A 104 8.52 -7.47 -11.18
CA TYR A 104 7.11 -7.80 -11.41
C TYR A 104 6.27 -6.54 -11.70
N GLU A 105 6.37 -5.51 -10.85
CA GLU A 105 5.66 -4.24 -11.06
C GLU A 105 6.02 -3.59 -12.42
N ARG A 106 7.30 -3.63 -12.81
CA ARG A 106 7.76 -3.09 -14.10
C ARG A 106 7.14 -3.84 -15.27
N ALA A 107 7.09 -5.17 -15.20
CA ALA A 107 6.51 -6.00 -16.24
C ALA A 107 5.00 -5.77 -16.39
N GLU A 108 4.26 -5.65 -15.28
CA GLU A 108 2.82 -5.34 -15.32
C GLU A 108 2.55 -3.97 -15.94
N LYS A 109 3.34 -2.95 -15.59
CA LYS A 109 3.24 -1.61 -16.18
C LYS A 109 3.49 -1.64 -17.68
N GLU A 110 4.57 -2.30 -18.10
CA GLU A 110 4.91 -2.42 -19.51
C GLU A 110 3.80 -3.13 -20.30
N GLN A 111 3.27 -4.23 -19.79
CA GLN A 111 2.17 -4.95 -20.42
C GLN A 111 0.89 -4.10 -20.51
N TYR A 112 0.55 -3.35 -19.47
CA TYR A 112 -0.61 -2.45 -19.46
C TYR A 112 -0.48 -1.36 -20.53
N PHE A 113 0.67 -0.68 -20.63
CA PHE A 113 0.88 0.36 -21.63
C PHE A 113 0.93 -0.18 -23.06
N GLN A 114 1.40 -1.42 -23.27
CA GLN A 114 1.43 -2.04 -24.60
C GLN A 114 0.06 -2.57 -25.06
N THR A 115 -0.74 -3.12 -24.15
CA THR A 115 -1.94 -3.89 -24.53
C THR A 115 -3.25 -3.24 -24.11
N GLY A 116 -3.23 -2.24 -23.23
CA GLY A 116 -4.41 -1.66 -22.60
C GLY A 116 -5.16 -2.63 -21.67
N LYS A 117 -4.64 -3.85 -21.46
CA LYS A 117 -5.28 -4.85 -20.60
C LYS A 117 -4.96 -4.55 -19.14
N VAL A 118 -6.01 -4.42 -18.32
CA VAL A 118 -5.88 -4.32 -16.86
C VAL A 118 -5.24 -5.60 -16.32
N PRO A 119 -4.20 -5.52 -15.47
CA PRO A 119 -3.60 -6.70 -14.86
C PRO A 119 -4.63 -7.55 -14.14
N THR A 120 -4.66 -8.86 -14.42
CA THR A 120 -5.61 -9.79 -13.80
C THR A 120 -5.20 -10.05 -12.35
N VAL A 121 -6.03 -9.63 -11.41
CA VAL A 121 -5.82 -9.91 -9.98
C VAL A 121 -5.89 -11.43 -9.75
N PRO A 122 -4.91 -12.06 -9.08
CA PRO A 122 -5.10 -13.44 -8.64
C PRO A 122 -6.24 -13.44 -7.63
N SER A 123 -7.28 -14.24 -7.86
CA SER A 123 -8.50 -14.20 -7.05
C SER A 123 -8.18 -14.24 -5.56
N ASP A 124 -8.96 -13.51 -4.76
CA ASP A 124 -8.80 -13.41 -3.30
C ASP A 124 -8.64 -14.78 -2.63
N SER A 125 -9.14 -15.87 -3.22
CA SER A 125 -8.96 -17.25 -2.75
C SER A 125 -7.50 -17.72 -2.71
N LEU A 126 -6.69 -17.40 -3.73
CA LEU A 126 -5.32 -17.91 -3.85
C LEU A 126 -4.33 -17.08 -3.02
N TRP A 127 -4.44 -15.75 -3.07
CA TRP A 127 -3.65 -14.88 -2.19
C TRP A 127 -4.01 -15.08 -0.72
N ASN A 128 -5.28 -15.27 -0.36
CA ASN A 128 -5.64 -15.58 1.02
C ASN A 128 -5.07 -16.93 1.47
N LYS A 129 -4.96 -17.93 0.59
CA LYS A 129 -4.31 -19.21 0.91
C LYS A 129 -2.79 -19.05 1.08
N LEU A 130 -2.13 -18.35 0.16
CA LEU A 130 -0.69 -18.10 0.20
C LEU A 130 -0.30 -17.27 1.44
N MET A 131 -1.08 -16.23 1.75
CA MET A 131 -0.86 -15.37 2.92
C MET A 131 -1.27 -16.05 4.23
N LYS A 132 -2.31 -16.88 4.26
CA LYS A 132 -2.57 -17.72 5.44
C LYS A 132 -1.42 -18.69 5.71
N TRP A 133 -0.76 -19.19 4.68
CA TRP A 133 0.41 -20.06 4.84
C TRP A 133 1.66 -19.28 5.29
N LEU A 134 1.89 -18.06 4.78
CA LEU A 134 3.05 -17.23 5.14
C LEU A 134 2.96 -16.52 6.50
N PHE A 135 1.76 -16.33 7.05
CA PHE A 135 1.52 -15.51 8.26
C PHE A 135 0.84 -16.27 9.41
N ASN A 136 0.73 -17.61 9.32
CA ASN A 136 0.19 -18.45 10.39
C ASN A 136 1.27 -19.42 10.91
N GLN A 137 2.30 -18.82 11.53
CA GLN A 137 3.14 -19.43 12.57
C GLN A 137 3.16 -18.48 13.78
#